data_AF-A0A821MT54-F1
#
_entry.id   AF-A0A821MT54-F1
#
_cell.length_a   1.000
_cell.length_b   1.000
_cell.length_c   1.000
_cell.angle_alpha   90.00
_cell.angle_beta   90.00
_cell.angle_gamma   90.00
#
_symmetry.space_group_name_H-M   'P 1'
#
loop_
_entity.id
_entity.type
_entity.pdbx_description
1 polymer ?
#
loop_
_entity_poly.entity_id
_entity_poly.type
_entity_poly.pdbx_seq_one_letter_code
_entity_poly.pdbx_strand_id
1 'polypeptide(L)'
;VDNFLTIRLLMQGKEVGSIIGKRGDNIKAIREESGARINISDGTTPERIVTMVGTIETLSKAFDMICQKFEDDLKQTCTTIPPITLRLVVPASQCGSIIGKGGTKIKEIREVCF
;
A
#
# COMPACT_ATOMS: atom_id res chain seq x y z
N VAL A 1 -7.51 13.07 -20.44
CA VAL A 1 -7.46 13.54 -19.04
C VAL A 1 -6.85 12.41 -18.26
N ASP A 2 -5.61 12.57 -17.80
CA ASP A 2 -4.96 11.51 -17.02
C ASP A 2 -5.65 11.41 -15.66
N ASN A 3 -6.37 10.31 -15.44
CA ASN A 3 -7.08 10.06 -14.19
C ASN A 3 -6.07 9.62 -13.12
N PHE A 4 -5.49 10.60 -12.43
CA PHE A 4 -4.67 10.35 -11.25
C PHE A 4 -5.56 9.94 -10.07
N LEU A 5 -5.19 8.83 -9.43
CA LEU A 5 -5.80 8.32 -8.21
C LEU A 5 -4.85 8.57 -7.03
N THR A 6 -5.43 8.67 -5.83
CA THR A 6 -4.67 8.78 -4.58
C THR A 6 -5.02 7.59 -3.69
N ILE A 7 -4.01 6.83 -3.30
CA ILE A 7 -4.15 5.70 -2.36
C ILE A 7 -3.36 6.03 -1.09
N ARG A 8 -3.95 5.74 0.07
CA ARG A 8 -3.33 5.94 1.37
C ARG A 8 -3.25 4.61 2.10
N LEU A 9 -2.05 4.21 2.46
CA LEU A 9 -1.74 3.01 3.23
C LEU A 9 -1.34 3.39 4.65
N LEU A 10 -1.90 2.69 5.62
CA LEU A 10 -1.57 2.84 7.04
C LEU A 10 -0.68 1.67 7.46
N MET A 11 0.58 1.98 7.72
CA MET A 11 1.63 1.00 7.97
C MET A 11 2.31 1.23 9.31
N GLN A 12 2.85 0.18 9.89
CA GLN A 12 3.67 0.27 11.09
C GLN A 12 5.07 0.81 10.77
N GLY A 13 5.75 1.40 11.76
CA GLY A 13 7.10 1.94 11.58
C GLY A 13 8.11 0.90 11.04
N LYS A 14 7.98 -0.37 11.43
CA LYS A 14 8.82 -1.47 10.92
C LYS A 14 8.61 -1.71 9.41
N GLU A 15 7.35 -1.76 8.98
CA GLU A 15 6.96 -1.93 7.57
C GLU A 15 7.44 -0.75 6.73
N VAL A 16 7.29 0.48 7.24
CA VAL A 16 7.80 1.68 6.57
C VAL A 16 9.32 1.67 6.48
N GLY A 17 10.02 1.21 7.52
CA GLY A 17 11.47 1.06 7.49
C GLY A 17 11.95 0.12 6.38
N SER A 18 11.24 -0.98 6.15
CA SER A 18 11.50 -1.94 5.05
C SER A 18 11.35 -1.28 3.68
N ILE A 19 10.25 -0.55 3.47
CA ILE A 19 9.96 0.16 2.21
C ILE A 19 10.99 1.26 1.95
N ILE A 20 11.37 2.03 2.99
CA ILE A 20 12.39 3.07 2.85
C ILE A 20 13.73 2.44 2.48
N GLY A 21 14.09 1.32 3.12
CA GLY A 21 15.35 0.63 2.94
C GLY A 21 16.53 1.41 3.49
N LYS A 22 17.73 0.82 3.40
CA LYS A 22 18.96 1.47 3.86
C LYS A 22 19.19 2.75 3.05
N ARG A 23 19.47 3.87 3.73
CA ARG A 23 19.71 5.20 3.11
C ARG A 23 18.58 5.73 2.21
N GLY A 24 17.39 5.15 2.29
CA GLY A 24 16.28 5.51 1.41
C GLY A 24 16.41 4.98 -0.02
N ASP A 25 17.28 4.00 -0.27
CA ASP A 25 17.55 3.49 -1.62
C ASP A 25 16.32 2.75 -2.20
N ASN A 26 15.60 1.96 -1.38
CA ASN A 26 14.41 1.25 -1.84
C ASN A 26 13.29 2.21 -2.25
N ILE A 27 12.95 3.20 -1.40
CA ILE A 27 11.85 4.13 -1.72
C ILE A 27 12.18 5.02 -2.93
N LYS A 28 13.45 5.30 -3.19
CA LYS A 28 13.87 5.98 -4.42
C LYS A 28 13.62 5.11 -5.64
N ALA A 29 14.08 3.86 -5.62
CA ALA A 29 13.82 2.91 -6.70
C ALA A 29 12.33 2.72 -6.97
N ILE A 30 11.51 2.56 -5.92
CA ILE A 30 10.06 2.42 -6.05
C ILE A 30 9.47 3.67 -6.75
N ARG A 31 9.88 4.88 -6.37
CA ARG A 31 9.38 6.12 -7.00
C ARG A 31 9.80 6.23 -8.47
N GLU A 32 11.06 5.92 -8.78
CA GLU A 32 11.61 6.01 -10.13
C GLU A 32 11.01 4.94 -11.06
N GLU A 33 10.95 3.69 -10.60
CA GLU A 33 10.47 2.58 -11.42
C GLU A 33 8.95 2.57 -11.56
N SER A 34 8.19 2.92 -10.52
CA SER A 34 6.72 2.99 -10.63
C SER A 34 6.24 4.24 -11.37
N GLY A 35 7.01 5.33 -11.35
CA GLY A 35 6.55 6.65 -11.77
C GLY A 35 5.48 7.25 -10.86
N ALA A 36 5.15 6.59 -9.73
CA ALA A 36 4.16 7.09 -8.78
C ALA A 36 4.79 8.11 -7.82
N ARG A 37 4.02 9.15 -7.49
CA ARG A 37 4.40 10.11 -6.46
C ARG A 37 4.07 9.53 -5.09
N ILE A 38 5.11 9.13 -4.35
CA ILE A 38 4.97 8.49 -3.03
C ILE A 38 5.46 9.42 -1.91
N ASN A 39 4.61 9.72 -0.94
CA ASN A 39 4.94 10.50 0.26
C ASN A 39 4.69 9.68 1.53
N ILE A 40 5.58 9.80 2.51
CA ILE A 40 5.44 9.11 3.80
C ILE A 40 5.25 10.21 4.85
N SER A 41 4.19 10.14 5.66
CA SER A 41 3.93 11.14 6.70
C SER A 41 5.10 11.20 7.67
N ASP A 42 5.48 12.37 8.17
CA ASP A 42 6.50 12.51 9.21
C ASP A 42 5.93 12.19 10.61
N GLY A 43 6.80 11.73 11.53
CA GLY A 43 6.43 11.53 12.94
C GLY A 43 7.02 10.29 13.59
N THR A 44 7.14 10.32 14.92
CA THR A 44 7.59 9.21 15.77
C THR A 44 6.47 8.23 16.12
N THR A 45 5.30 8.37 15.50
CA THR A 45 4.15 7.50 15.77
C THR A 45 4.42 6.08 15.29
N PRO A 46 3.89 5.07 16.00
CA PRO A 46 4.05 3.66 15.62
C PRO A 46 3.40 3.35 14.27
N GLU A 47 2.42 4.15 13.85
CA GLU A 47 1.79 4.08 12.55
C GLU A 47 2.13 5.31 11.69
N ARG A 48 2.36 5.07 10.40
CA ARG A 48 2.75 6.05 9.40
C ARG A 48 1.84 5.89 8.18
N ILE A 49 1.51 7.00 7.53
CA ILE A 49 0.66 7.01 6.34
C ILE A 49 1.56 7.14 5.11
N VAL A 50 1.51 6.14 4.23
CA VAL A 50 2.13 6.17 2.91
C VAL A 50 1.07 6.59 1.91
N THR A 51 1.25 7.74 1.28
CA THR A 51 0.35 8.30 0.27
C THR A 51 0.98 8.12 -1.10
N MET A 52 0.28 7.45 -2.00
CA MET A 52 0.71 7.21 -3.38
C MET A 52 -0.26 7.89 -4.34
N VAL A 53 0.27 8.64 -5.30
CA VAL A 53 -0.51 9.36 -6.31
C VAL A 53 0.02 9.00 -7.69
N GLY A 54 -0.86 8.59 -8.58
CA GLY A 54 -0.48 8.11 -9.91
C GLY A 54 -1.67 7.61 -10.72
N THR A 55 -1.43 7.19 -11.95
CA THR A 55 -2.41 6.42 -12.74
C THR A 55 -2.55 5.01 -12.17
N ILE A 56 -3.59 4.27 -12.57
CA ILE A 56 -3.81 2.89 -12.13
C ILE A 56 -2.58 2.01 -12.37
N GLU A 57 -1.95 2.14 -13.54
CA GLU A 57 -0.74 1.38 -13.90
C GLU A 57 0.44 1.68 -12.98
N THR A 58 0.73 2.97 -12.76
CA THR A 58 1.83 3.39 -11.87
C THR A 58 1.59 2.97 -10.42
N LEU A 59 0.34 3.04 -9.94
CA LEU A 59 -0.02 2.62 -8.60
C LEU A 59 0.04 1.11 -8.43
N SER A 60 -0.43 0.33 -9.41
CA SER A 60 -0.30 -1.13 -9.41
C SER A 60 1.16 -1.54 -9.31
N LYS A 61 2.02 -0.94 -10.15
CA LYS A 61 3.46 -1.19 -10.13
C LYS A 61 4.11 -0.83 -8.79
N ALA A 62 3.73 0.30 -8.20
CA ALA A 62 4.20 0.68 -6.86
C ALA A 62 3.76 -0.32 -5.78
N PHE A 63 2.51 -0.79 -5.83
CA PHE A 63 1.99 -1.81 -4.92
C PHE A 63 2.74 -3.14 -5.05
N ASP A 64 2.96 -3.61 -6.27
CA ASP A 64 3.66 -4.87 -6.54
C ASP A 64 5.07 -4.84 -5.95
N MET A 65 5.80 -3.74 -6.15
CA MET A 65 7.14 -3.56 -5.56
C MET A 65 7.12 -3.52 -4.03
N ILE A 66 6.12 -2.88 -3.42
CA ILE A 66 5.97 -2.85 -1.96
C ILE A 66 5.70 -4.27 -1.42
N CYS A 67 4.78 -5.01 -2.05
CA CYS A 67 4.47 -6.39 -1.68
C CYS A 67 5.70 -7.30 -1.79
N GLN A 68 6.47 -7.18 -2.88
CA GLN A 68 7.72 -7.91 -3.05
C GLN A 68 8.73 -7.62 -1.94
N LYS A 69 8.90 -6.36 -1.53
CA LYS A 69 9.80 -6.00 -0.42
C LYS A 69 9.35 -6.61 0.91
N PHE A 70 8.05 -6.65 1.17
CA PHE A 70 7.53 -7.32 2.36
C PHE A 70 7.73 -8.83 2.32
N GLU A 71 7.56 -9.48 1.17
CA GLU A 71 7.88 -10.90 1.02
C GLU A 71 9.37 -11.19 1.25
N ASP A 72 10.26 -10.39 0.68
CA ASP A 72 11.71 -10.57 0.80
C ASP A 72 12.18 -10.41 2.26
N ASP A 73 11.67 -9.40 2.97
CA ASP A 73 11.98 -9.20 4.39
C ASP A 73 11.45 -10.34 5.27
N LEU A 74 10.29 -10.90 4.91
CA LEU A 74 9.67 -11.98 5.66
C LEU A 74 10.41 -13.31 5.45
N LYS A 75 10.87 -13.60 4.22
CA LYS A 75 11.74 -14.75 3.90
C LYS A 75 13.06 -14.72 4.68
N GLN A 76 13.57 -13.53 5.01
CA GLN A 76 14.79 -13.39 5.81
C GLN A 76 14.59 -13.69 7.30
N THR A 77 13.36 -13.60 7.81
CA THR A 77 13.08 -13.71 9.25
C THR A 77 12.29 -14.95 9.66
N CYS A 78 11.53 -15.59 8.77
CA CYS A 78 10.70 -16.74 9.10
C CYS A 78 10.69 -17.80 7.98
N THR A 79 10.61 -19.08 8.35
CA THR A 79 10.41 -20.23 7.45
C THR A 79 8.95 -20.39 7.01
N THR A 80 8.00 -19.82 7.76
CA THR A 80 6.59 -19.69 7.41
C THR A 80 6.27 -18.23 7.14
N ILE A 81 5.65 -17.94 5.99
CA ILE A 81 5.28 -16.58 5.57
C ILE A 81 3.90 -16.26 6.15
N PRO A 82 3.77 -15.54 7.29
CA PRO A 82 2.47 -15.08 7.75
C PRO A 82 1.80 -14.17 6.70
N PRO A 83 0.46 -14.12 6.66
CA PRO A 83 -0.26 -13.27 5.71
C PRO A 83 0.07 -11.79 5.96
N ILE A 84 0.57 -11.12 4.92
CA ILE A 84 0.84 -9.68 4.94
C ILE A 84 -0.50 -8.95 4.95
N THR A 85 -0.76 -8.15 5.99
CA THR A 85 -1.99 -7.37 6.11
C THR A 85 -1.74 -5.91 5.75
N LEU A 86 -2.27 -5.45 4.62
CA LEU A 86 -2.22 -4.04 4.22
C LEU A 86 -3.50 -3.31 4.67
N ARG A 87 -3.34 -2.14 5.31
CA ARG A 87 -4.48 -1.31 5.72
C ARG A 87 -4.63 -0.11 4.81
N LEU A 88 -5.78 -0.03 4.14
CA LEU A 88 -6.15 1.08 3.27
C LEU A 88 -6.93 2.13 4.05
N VAL A 89 -6.57 3.40 3.90
CA VAL A 89 -7.31 4.54 4.46
C VAL A 89 -8.19 5.12 3.37
N VAL A 90 -9.50 5.07 3.59
CA VAL A 90 -10.49 5.57 2.64
C VAL A 90 -11.31 6.69 3.29
N PRO A 91 -11.53 7.83 2.62
CA PRO A 91 -12.46 8.85 3.09
C PRO A 91 -13.86 8.28 3.31
N ALA A 92 -14.55 8.69 4.37
CA ALA A 92 -15.89 8.19 4.69
C ALA A 92 -16.89 8.36 3.53
N SER A 93 -16.74 9.42 2.73
CA SER A 93 -17.56 9.67 1.53
C SER A 93 -17.41 8.59 0.45
N GLN A 94 -16.27 7.91 0.37
CA GLN A 94 -15.99 6.87 -0.63
C GLN A 94 -16.31 5.46 -0.11
N CYS A 95 -16.33 5.27 1.22
CA CYS A 95 -16.63 3.97 1.84
C CYS A 95 -17.99 3.41 1.38
N GLY A 96 -19.02 4.25 1.24
CA GLY A 96 -20.35 3.80 0.80
C GLY A 96 -20.35 3.14 -0.57
N SER A 97 -19.52 3.64 -1.50
CA SER A 97 -19.40 3.08 -2.85
C SER A 97 -18.64 1.75 -2.88
N ILE A 98 -17.64 1.60 -2.00
CA ILE A 98 -16.88 0.35 -1.85
C ILE A 98 -17.72 -0.73 -1.16
N ILE A 99 -18.51 -0.35 -0.16
CA ILE A 99 -19.37 -1.26 0.59
C ILE A 99 -20.57 -1.71 -0.26
N GLY A 100 -21.18 -0.77 -0.99
CA GLY A 100 -22.40 -0.99 -1.76
C GLY A 100 -23.66 -1.05 -0.89
N LYS A 101 -24.84 -0.96 -1.52
CA LYS A 101 -26.13 -1.00 -0.82
C LYS A 101 -26.26 -2.35 -0.08
N GLY A 102 -26.46 -2.30 1.24
CA GLY A 102 -26.56 -3.50 2.08
C GLY A 102 -25.26 -4.32 2.19
N GLY A 103 -24.11 -3.75 1.83
CA GLY A 103 -22.83 -4.47 1.85
C GLY A 103 -22.64 -5.48 0.72
N THR A 104 -23.45 -5.40 -0.35
CA THR A 104 -23.39 -6.33 -1.49
C THR A 104 -22.07 -6.27 -2.23
N LYS A 105 -21.54 -5.07 -2.49
CA LYS A 105 -20.30 -4.91 -3.27
C LYS A 105 -19.07 -5.39 -2.53
N ILE A 106 -18.96 -5.11 -1.22
CA ILE A 106 -17.84 -5.62 -0.42
C ILE A 106 -17.90 -7.13 -0.21
N LYS A 107 -19.10 -7.74 -0.18
CA LYS A 107 -19.24 -9.20 -0.13
C LYS A 107 -18.71 -9.84 -1.41
N GLU A 108 -19.12 -9.33 -2.56
CA GLU A 108 -18.63 -9.78 -3.87
C GLU A 108 -17.10 -9.66 -3.96
N ILE A 109 -16.52 -8.51 -3.56
CA ILE A 109 -15.06 -8.33 -3.56
C ILE A 109 -14.36 -9.36 -2.66
N ARG A 110 -14.92 -9.64 -1.49
CA ARG A 110 -14.36 -10.64 -0.57
C ARG A 110 -14.44 -12.07 -1.13
N GLU A 111 -15.49 -12.40 -1.88
CA GLU A 111 -15.65 -13.71 -2.52
C GLU A 111 -14.76 -13.92 -3.74
N VAL A 112 -14.38 -12.86 -4.45
CA VAL A 112 -13.48 -12.95 -5.61
C VAL A 112 -12.01 -12.97 -5.19
N CYS A 113 -11.67 -12.31 -4.08
CA CYS A 113 -10.28 -12.19 -3.60
C CYS A 113 -9.85 -13.30 -2.62
N PHE A 114 -10.77 -14.16 -2.15
CA PHE A 114 -10.50 -15.32 -1.29
C PHE A 114 -10.93 -16.61 -1.99
#